data_AF-A0A1I5ATJ5-F1
#
_entry.id   AF-A0A1I5ATJ5-F1
#
_cell.length_a   1.000
_cell.length_b   1.000
_cell.length_c   1.000
_cell.angle_alpha   90.00
_cell.angle_beta   90.00
_cell.angle_gamma   90.00
#
_symmetry.space_group_name_H-M   'P 1'
#
loop_
_entity.id
_entity.type
_entity.pdbx_description
1 polymer ?
#
loop_
_entity_poly.entity_id
_entity_poly.type
_entity_poly.pdbx_seq_one_letter_code
_entity_poly.pdbx_strand_id
1 'polypeptide(L)'
;MDKINVIVHEKALLGITERDYELHKTKLSSEGLEGISILVLKKSDKALPPFVLGAPQNFKDVYFSPFTVLEDPLKLWDLKRRLLAYQWMKSVPLPHRQSLFESWYILKFLCQELKNVDARQLGRDIAALQSDAGVETLERYRLKILSLLQYPSTPEKIRGSLWKNYTNQLKKTQHPLPEINDPKDGVFEETLVHELHLLEEEAIKKHIFFGTSPVLYEKKSS
;
A
#
# COMPACT_ATOMS: atom_id res chain seq x y z
N MET A 1 -12.34 -7.82 17.81
CA MET A 1 -12.51 -6.80 16.76
C MET A 1 -12.21 -7.48 15.43
N ASP A 2 -13.24 -7.65 14.61
CA ASP A 2 -13.06 -8.20 13.28
C ASP A 2 -12.21 -7.24 12.46
N LYS A 3 -11.18 -7.76 11.81
CA LYS A 3 -10.35 -6.94 10.93
C LYS A 3 -11.21 -6.63 9.70
N ILE A 4 -11.30 -5.35 9.38
CA ILE A 4 -11.84 -4.84 8.12
C ILE A 4 -10.78 -3.96 7.47
N ASN A 5 -10.80 -3.85 6.13
CA ASN A 5 -9.96 -2.87 5.44
C ASN A 5 -10.37 -1.45 5.86
N VAL A 6 -9.38 -0.56 5.87
CA VAL A 6 -9.67 0.87 5.98
C VAL A 6 -10.11 1.36 4.61
N ILE A 7 -11.25 2.04 4.55
CA ILE A 7 -11.73 2.69 3.32
C ILE A 7 -11.34 4.17 3.37
N VAL A 8 -10.68 4.65 2.32
CA VAL A 8 -10.36 6.05 2.11
C VAL A 8 -11.06 6.57 0.87
N HIS A 9 -11.45 7.84 0.91
CA HIS A 9 -12.18 8.50 -0.18
C HIS A 9 -11.36 9.56 -0.88
N GLU A 10 -10.25 9.96 -0.28
CA GLU A 10 -9.29 10.87 -0.87
C GLU A 10 -8.27 10.08 -1.67
N LYS A 11 -7.97 10.57 -2.87
CA LYS A 11 -6.92 9.99 -3.70
C LYS A 11 -5.56 10.25 -3.06
N ALA A 12 -4.68 9.27 -3.15
CA ALA A 12 -3.29 9.43 -2.78
C ALA A 12 -2.56 10.30 -3.81
N LEU A 13 -1.73 11.23 -3.34
CA LEU A 13 -0.93 12.07 -4.22
C LEU A 13 0.33 11.34 -4.67
N LEU A 14 0.57 11.34 -5.98
CA LEU A 14 1.81 10.86 -6.59
C LEU A 14 2.52 12.04 -7.29
N GLY A 15 3.70 12.40 -6.80
CA GLY A 15 4.50 13.47 -7.40
C GLY A 15 5.27 12.97 -8.63
N ILE A 16 5.17 13.70 -9.73
CA ILE A 16 5.94 13.48 -10.97
C ILE A 16 6.62 14.77 -11.40
N THR A 17 7.85 14.71 -11.93
CA THR A 17 8.48 15.90 -12.51
C THR A 17 7.77 16.30 -13.81
N GLU A 18 7.72 17.60 -14.14
CA GLU A 18 7.14 18.07 -15.40
C GLU A 18 7.76 17.41 -16.63
N ARG A 19 9.08 17.22 -16.62
CA ARG A 19 9.81 16.54 -17.69
C ARG A 19 9.32 15.11 -17.90
N ASP A 20 9.23 14.33 -16.82
CA ASP A 20 8.84 12.92 -16.90
C ASP A 20 7.36 12.75 -17.24
N TYR A 21 6.51 13.67 -16.76
CA TYR A 21 5.11 13.71 -17.17
C TYR A 21 4.97 13.91 -18.67
N GLU A 22 5.62 14.94 -19.23
CA GLU A 22 5.54 15.22 -20.66
C GLU A 22 6.11 14.09 -21.53
N LEU A 23 7.19 13.44 -21.08
CA LEU A 23 7.83 12.35 -21.83
C LEU A 23 6.98 11.08 -21.92
N HIS A 24 6.13 10.84 -20.92
CA HIS A 24 5.45 9.56 -20.78
C HIS A 24 3.92 9.64 -20.60
N LYS A 25 3.31 10.83 -20.65
CA LYS A 25 1.86 11.01 -20.46
C LYS A 25 0.99 10.14 -21.37
N THR A 26 1.49 9.76 -22.55
CA THR A 26 0.79 8.88 -23.50
C THR A 26 0.82 7.40 -23.11
N LYS A 27 1.73 7.01 -22.22
CA LYS A 27 1.90 5.64 -21.71
C LYS A 27 1.34 5.45 -20.30
N LEU A 28 0.86 6.53 -19.66
CA LEU A 28 0.17 6.42 -18.40
C LEU A 28 -1.11 5.62 -18.62
N SER A 29 -1.10 4.38 -18.15
CA SER A 29 -2.30 3.55 -18.12
C SER A 29 -3.36 4.24 -17.25
N SER A 30 -4.56 4.45 -17.79
CA SER A 30 -5.71 4.87 -16.98
C SER A 30 -6.13 3.77 -16.00
N GLU A 31 -5.91 2.52 -16.39
CA GLU A 31 -6.13 1.33 -15.58
C GLU A 31 -5.04 1.22 -14.50
N GLY A 32 -5.47 1.13 -13.24
CA GLY A 32 -4.57 1.08 -12.07
C GLY A 32 -4.29 2.43 -11.39
N LEU A 33 -4.67 3.56 -11.99
CA LEU A 33 -4.57 4.90 -11.35
C LEU A 33 -5.77 5.25 -10.46
N GLU A 34 -6.73 4.34 -10.30
CA GLU A 34 -7.82 4.53 -9.35
C GLU A 34 -7.26 4.78 -7.93
N GLY A 35 -7.83 5.75 -7.23
CA GLY A 35 -7.31 6.15 -5.92
C GLY A 35 -6.00 6.93 -5.94
N ILE A 36 -5.41 7.23 -7.10
CA ILE A 36 -4.20 8.06 -7.25
C ILE A 36 -4.54 9.36 -8.00
N SER A 37 -3.96 10.46 -7.53
CA SER A 37 -3.94 11.76 -8.21
C SER A 37 -2.50 12.14 -8.52
N ILE A 38 -2.19 12.37 -9.80
CA ILE A 38 -0.87 12.81 -10.23
C ILE A 38 -0.72 14.31 -9.94
N LEU A 39 0.38 14.67 -9.26
CA LEU A 39 0.78 16.05 -9.01
C LEU A 39 2.06 16.36 -9.80
N VAL A 40 1.96 17.24 -10.79
CA VAL A 40 3.12 17.71 -11.57
C VAL A 40 3.91 18.73 -10.76
N LEU A 41 5.17 18.41 -10.49
CA LEU A 41 6.09 19.23 -9.70
C LEU A 41 6.83 20.23 -10.61
N LYS A 42 6.56 21.52 -10.42
CA LYS A 42 7.07 22.64 -11.27
C LYS A 42 8.51 23.08 -10.96
N LYS A 43 9.44 22.20 -10.58
CA LYS A 43 10.82 22.61 -10.28
C LYS A 43 11.87 21.71 -10.91
N SER A 44 12.72 22.33 -11.73
CA SER A 44 13.84 21.74 -12.42
C SER A 44 15.05 21.61 -11.48
N ASP A 45 15.22 20.47 -10.85
CA ASP A 45 16.56 19.99 -10.55
C ASP A 45 16.82 18.78 -11.43
N LYS A 46 17.81 18.91 -12.32
CA LYS A 46 18.21 17.86 -13.30
C LYS A 46 18.67 16.56 -12.62
N ALA A 47 18.74 16.54 -11.29
CA ALA A 47 19.20 15.43 -10.46
C ALA A 47 18.10 14.79 -9.59
N LEU A 48 16.86 15.29 -9.61
CA LEU A 48 15.76 14.64 -8.90
C LEU A 48 15.28 13.40 -9.69
N PRO A 49 15.18 12.23 -9.06
CA PRO A 49 14.61 11.04 -9.69
C PRO A 49 13.14 11.26 -10.10
N PRO A 50 12.63 10.42 -11.03
CA PRO A 50 11.48 10.79 -11.84
C PRO A 50 10.14 10.82 -11.09
N PHE A 51 10.04 10.16 -9.93
CA PHE A 51 8.82 10.07 -9.11
C PHE A 51 9.09 10.21 -7.63
N VAL A 52 8.14 10.86 -6.93
CA VAL A 52 8.17 11.08 -5.48
C VAL A 52 7.01 10.33 -4.81
N LEU A 53 7.37 9.40 -3.93
CA LEU A 53 6.49 8.83 -2.93
C LEU A 53 6.64 9.59 -1.61
N GLY A 54 5.51 9.98 -1.00
CA GLY A 54 5.47 10.76 0.24
C GLY A 54 4.91 12.17 0.04
N ALA A 55 5.07 13.05 1.03
CA ALA A 55 4.55 14.42 0.90
C ALA A 55 5.47 15.27 0.01
N PRO A 56 5.01 15.68 -1.19
CA PRO A 56 5.84 16.35 -2.20
C PRO A 56 6.38 17.71 -1.74
N GLN A 57 5.87 18.24 -0.62
CA GLN A 57 6.30 19.52 -0.05
C GLN A 57 7.53 19.41 0.88
N ASN A 58 7.94 18.20 1.31
CA ASN A 58 9.09 18.00 2.19
C ASN A 58 10.08 16.97 1.60
N PHE A 59 11.09 17.47 0.86
CA PHE A 59 12.10 16.65 0.18
C PHE A 59 12.95 15.76 1.10
N LYS A 60 12.92 15.96 2.43
CA LYS A 60 13.63 15.11 3.39
C LYS A 60 13.03 13.71 3.56
N ASP A 61 11.77 13.52 3.21
CA ASP A 61 11.03 12.25 3.33
C ASP A 61 10.58 11.71 1.97
N VAL A 62 11.38 11.96 0.92
CA VAL A 62 11.04 11.62 -0.46
C VAL A 62 11.68 10.32 -0.88
N TYR A 63 10.87 9.46 -1.49
CA TYR A 63 11.31 8.17 -2.01
C TYR A 63 11.12 8.13 -3.50
N PHE A 64 12.16 7.60 -4.14
CA PHE A 64 12.33 7.67 -5.57
C PHE A 64 12.04 6.33 -6.21
N SER A 65 11.18 6.36 -7.22
CA SER A 65 10.82 5.19 -8.02
C SER A 65 11.06 5.49 -9.50
N PRO A 66 11.49 4.52 -10.32
CA PRO A 66 11.62 4.73 -11.76
C PRO A 66 10.25 4.87 -12.43
N PHE A 67 10.20 5.60 -13.56
CA PHE A 67 8.96 5.80 -14.36
C PHE A 67 8.30 4.49 -14.75
N THR A 68 9.11 3.48 -15.07
CA THR A 68 8.66 2.15 -15.50
C THR A 68 7.67 1.48 -14.54
N VAL A 69 7.56 1.93 -13.29
CA VAL A 69 6.52 1.47 -12.36
C VAL A 69 5.11 1.83 -12.83
N LEU A 70 4.93 2.96 -13.52
CA LEU A 70 3.64 3.39 -14.05
C LEU A 70 3.26 2.72 -15.37
N GLU A 71 4.23 2.07 -16.02
CA GLU A 71 4.03 1.35 -17.29
C GLU A 71 3.71 -0.14 -17.07
N ASP A 72 3.88 -0.65 -15.83
CA ASP A 72 3.68 -2.04 -15.46
C ASP A 72 2.47 -2.16 -14.51
N PRO A 73 1.39 -2.85 -14.91
CA PRO A 73 0.15 -2.93 -14.12
C PRO A 73 0.35 -3.47 -12.70
N LEU A 74 1.23 -4.46 -12.51
CA LEU A 74 1.48 -5.07 -11.20
C LEU A 74 2.30 -4.14 -10.30
N LYS A 75 3.31 -3.48 -10.86
CA LYS A 75 4.09 -2.47 -10.13
C LYS A 75 3.24 -1.25 -9.78
N LEU A 76 2.34 -0.83 -10.68
CA LEU A 76 1.39 0.26 -10.44
C LEU A 76 0.39 -0.10 -9.33
N TRP A 77 -0.13 -1.34 -9.36
CA TRP A 77 -0.99 -1.84 -8.28
C TRP A 77 -0.26 -1.87 -6.93
N ASP A 78 0.99 -2.35 -6.89
CA ASP A 78 1.82 -2.32 -5.68
C ASP A 78 2.07 -0.89 -5.19
N LEU A 79 2.31 0.05 -6.11
CA LEU A 79 2.46 1.47 -5.81
C LEU A 79 1.20 2.04 -5.15
N LYS A 80 0.03 1.77 -5.74
CA LYS A 80 -1.28 2.25 -5.27
C LYS A 80 -1.50 1.88 -3.81
N ARG A 81 -1.44 0.58 -3.48
CA ARG A 81 -1.70 0.12 -2.10
C ARG A 81 -0.73 0.71 -1.08
N ARG A 82 0.55 0.91 -1.46
CA ARG A 82 1.57 1.48 -0.59
C ARG A 82 1.34 2.98 -0.36
N LEU A 83 0.94 3.71 -1.40
CA LEU A 83 0.59 5.12 -1.31
C LEU A 83 -0.64 5.36 -0.43
N LEU A 84 -1.70 4.59 -0.64
CA LEU A 84 -2.91 4.66 0.20
C LEU A 84 -2.57 4.38 1.66
N ALA A 85 -1.82 3.30 1.92
CA ALA A 85 -1.36 2.96 3.27
C ALA A 85 -0.47 4.06 3.89
N TYR A 86 0.44 4.64 3.11
CA TYR A 86 1.34 5.71 3.56
C TYR A 86 0.54 6.95 3.96
N GLN A 87 -0.36 7.42 3.09
CA GLN A 87 -1.17 8.61 3.34
C GLN A 87 -2.06 8.43 4.55
N TRP A 88 -2.73 7.27 4.66
CA TRP A 88 -3.53 6.95 5.83
C TRP A 88 -2.70 6.90 7.12
N MET A 89 -1.58 6.17 7.14
CA MET A 89 -0.74 6.07 8.35
C MET A 89 -0.20 7.44 8.79
N LYS A 90 0.08 8.32 7.82
CA LYS A 90 0.51 9.69 8.09
C LYS A 90 -0.59 10.54 8.73
N SER A 91 -1.86 10.30 8.38
CA SER A 91 -2.99 11.07 8.92
C SER A 91 -3.55 10.54 10.24
N VAL A 92 -3.30 9.27 10.60
CA VAL A 92 -3.88 8.67 11.81
C VAL A 92 -3.36 9.38 13.08
N PRO A 93 -4.23 9.95 13.94
CA PRO A 93 -3.80 10.50 15.22
C PRO A 93 -3.18 9.44 16.13
N LEU A 94 -2.08 9.78 16.81
CA LEU A 94 -1.38 8.89 17.76
C LEU A 94 -1.35 9.49 19.17
N PRO A 95 -2.50 9.66 19.84
CA PRO A 95 -2.56 10.21 21.21
C PRO A 95 -1.96 9.28 22.26
N HIS A 96 -1.94 7.97 22.02
CA HIS A 96 -1.44 6.96 22.95
C HIS A 96 -0.96 5.69 22.23
N ARG A 97 -0.20 4.83 22.93
CA ARG A 97 0.35 3.57 22.40
C ARG A 97 -0.69 2.71 21.67
N GLN A 98 -1.91 2.62 22.19
CA GLN A 98 -2.95 1.78 21.61
C GLN A 98 -3.29 2.18 20.16
N SER A 99 -3.28 3.48 19.83
CA SER A 99 -3.53 3.95 18.45
C SER A 99 -2.44 3.46 17.50
N LEU A 100 -1.17 3.53 17.92
CA LEU A 100 -0.06 3.01 17.12
C LEU A 100 -0.15 1.49 16.94
N PHE A 101 -0.52 0.76 18.00
CA PHE A 101 -0.66 -0.68 17.95
C PHE A 101 -1.77 -1.11 16.98
N GLU A 102 -2.93 -0.44 17.02
CA GLU A 102 -4.05 -0.69 16.11
C GLU A 102 -3.68 -0.37 14.65
N SER A 103 -3.01 0.78 14.40
CA SER A 103 -2.54 1.13 13.07
C SER A 103 -1.54 0.12 12.53
N TRP A 104 -0.59 -0.31 13.36
CA TRP A 104 0.35 -1.37 13.01
C TRP A 104 -0.36 -2.69 12.71
N TYR A 105 -1.38 -3.03 13.48
CA TYR A 105 -2.11 -4.29 13.31
C TYR A 105 -2.82 -4.40 11.95
N ILE A 106 -3.23 -3.25 11.40
CA ILE A 106 -3.78 -3.10 10.04
C ILE A 106 -2.67 -3.28 8.99
N LEU A 107 -1.50 -2.63 9.16
CA LEU A 107 -0.45 -2.60 8.13
C LEU A 107 0.55 -3.76 8.18
N LYS A 108 0.63 -4.49 9.29
CA LYS A 108 1.74 -5.44 9.53
C LYS A 108 1.92 -6.48 8.43
N PHE A 109 0.83 -6.92 7.78
CA PHE A 109 0.94 -7.94 6.73
C PHE A 109 1.55 -7.36 5.45
N LEU A 110 1.11 -6.18 5.03
CA LEU A 110 1.75 -5.41 3.98
C LEU A 110 3.23 -5.19 4.32
N CYS A 111 3.55 -4.61 5.48
CA CYS A 111 4.94 -4.35 5.86
C CYS A 111 5.82 -5.61 5.92
N GLN A 112 5.28 -6.75 6.38
CA GLN A 112 5.98 -8.03 6.42
C GLN A 112 6.23 -8.63 5.03
N GLU A 113 5.35 -8.37 4.08
CA GLU A 113 5.58 -8.73 2.68
C GLU A 113 6.73 -7.90 2.09
N LEU A 114 6.68 -6.57 2.27
CA LEU A 114 7.69 -5.65 1.74
C LEU A 114 9.08 -5.93 2.33
N LYS A 115 9.18 -5.95 3.67
CA LYS A 115 10.43 -6.13 4.42
C LYS A 115 10.22 -6.97 5.68
N ASN A 116 10.24 -8.29 5.47
CA ASN A 116 9.89 -9.30 6.47
C ASN A 116 10.63 -9.18 7.81
N VAL A 117 11.96 -9.11 7.78
CA VAL A 117 12.81 -9.10 9.00
C VAL A 117 12.57 -7.80 9.78
N ASP A 118 12.68 -6.66 9.10
CA ASP A 118 12.52 -5.33 9.68
C ASP A 118 11.11 -5.12 10.24
N ALA A 119 10.08 -5.52 9.50
CA ALA A 119 8.69 -5.44 9.94
C ALA A 119 8.41 -6.31 11.17
N ARG A 120 8.99 -7.52 11.24
CA ARG A 120 8.84 -8.38 12.43
C ARG A 120 9.53 -7.77 13.65
N GLN A 121 10.72 -7.21 13.47
CA GLN A 121 11.41 -6.51 14.56
C GLN A 121 10.59 -5.30 15.03
N LEU A 122 10.13 -4.46 14.10
CA LEU A 122 9.30 -3.30 14.41
C LEU A 122 8.03 -3.70 15.18
N GLY A 123 7.38 -4.80 14.79
CA GLY A 123 6.21 -5.30 15.50
C GLY A 123 6.51 -5.76 16.95
N ARG A 124 7.69 -6.34 17.20
CA ARG A 124 8.14 -6.66 18.56
C ARG A 124 8.42 -5.40 19.36
N ASP A 125 9.08 -4.43 18.76
CA ASP A 125 9.41 -3.15 19.39
C ASP A 125 8.13 -2.38 19.79
N ILE A 126 7.13 -2.33 18.90
CA ILE A 126 5.81 -1.72 19.19
C ILE A 126 5.09 -2.47 20.31
N ALA A 127 5.14 -3.81 20.32
CA ALA A 127 4.52 -4.60 21.38
C ALA A 127 5.19 -4.35 22.75
N ALA A 128 6.50 -4.14 22.78
CA ALA A 128 7.29 -3.87 23.98
C ALA A 128 7.21 -2.42 24.49
N LEU A 129 6.55 -1.51 23.75
CA LEU A 129 6.34 -0.14 24.21
C LEU A 129 5.57 -0.08 25.53
N GLN A 130 6.00 0.82 26.42
CA GLN A 130 5.27 1.13 27.64
C GLN A 130 3.93 1.82 27.32
N SER A 131 2.92 1.61 28.16
CA SER A 131 1.56 2.15 27.94
C SER A 131 1.51 3.67 27.91
N ASP A 132 2.41 4.33 28.63
CA ASP A 132 2.54 5.78 28.79
C ASP A 132 3.55 6.41 27.81
N ALA A 133 3.96 5.68 26.76
CA ALA A 133 4.87 6.20 25.74
C ALA A 133 4.36 7.53 25.15
N GLY A 134 5.15 8.58 25.31
CA GLY A 134 4.80 9.93 24.85
C GLY A 134 4.72 10.05 23.33
N VAL A 135 3.99 11.07 22.86
CA VAL A 135 3.69 11.33 21.44
C VAL A 135 4.94 11.31 20.55
N GLU A 136 6.03 11.94 20.99
CA GLU A 136 7.29 11.95 20.22
C GLU A 136 7.82 10.54 19.94
N THR A 137 7.69 9.62 20.90
CA THR A 137 8.06 8.21 20.71
C THR A 137 7.16 7.56 19.67
N LEU A 138 5.85 7.77 19.75
CA LEU A 138 4.88 7.21 18.81
C LEU A 138 5.14 7.71 17.38
N GLU A 139 5.49 8.98 17.22
CA GLU A 139 5.88 9.58 15.94
C GLU A 139 7.15 8.94 15.36
N ARG A 140 8.16 8.62 16.19
CA ARG A 140 9.34 7.87 15.72
C ARG A 140 8.97 6.49 15.17
N TYR A 141 7.99 5.81 15.78
CA TYR A 141 7.48 4.54 15.26
C TYR A 141 6.65 4.73 13.99
N ARG A 142 5.84 5.80 13.88
CA ARG A 142 5.16 6.15 12.62
C ARG A 142 6.17 6.28 11.49
N LEU A 143 7.27 7.01 11.70
CA LEU A 143 8.31 7.17 10.68
C LEU A 143 8.95 5.83 10.27
N LYS A 144 9.14 4.89 11.22
CA LYS A 144 9.59 3.53 10.89
C LYS A 144 8.55 2.72 10.10
N ILE A 145 7.26 2.88 10.37
CA ILE A 145 6.20 2.21 9.58
C ILE A 145 6.18 2.78 8.16
N LEU A 146 6.16 4.11 8.05
CA LEU A 146 6.22 4.82 6.76
C LEU A 146 7.46 4.39 5.98
N SER A 147 8.60 4.16 6.67
CA SER A 147 9.83 3.78 6.00
C SER A 147 9.76 2.42 5.29
N LEU A 148 9.02 1.47 5.87
CA LEU A 148 8.81 0.14 5.29
C LEU A 148 7.93 0.19 4.04
N LEU A 149 6.96 1.11 3.99
CA LEU A 149 5.99 1.25 2.88
C LEU A 149 6.63 1.76 1.58
N GLN A 150 7.91 2.14 1.61
CA GLN A 150 8.59 2.65 0.43
C GLN A 150 9.33 1.56 -0.34
N TYR A 151 9.51 0.39 0.27
CA TYR A 151 10.09 -0.74 -0.44
C TYR A 151 9.06 -1.33 -1.39
N PRO A 152 9.39 -1.53 -2.67
CA PRO A 152 8.51 -2.24 -3.58
C PRO A 152 8.41 -3.71 -3.19
N SER A 153 7.30 -4.34 -3.53
CA SER A 153 7.18 -5.80 -3.44
C SER A 153 7.72 -6.47 -4.71
N THR A 154 7.77 -7.80 -4.68
CA THR A 154 8.10 -8.62 -5.87
C THR A 154 6.87 -9.43 -6.27
N PRO A 155 6.74 -9.83 -7.56
CA PRO A 155 5.60 -10.63 -8.02
C PRO A 155 5.37 -11.89 -7.19
N GLU A 156 6.44 -12.58 -6.79
CA GLU A 156 6.38 -13.81 -5.99
C GLU A 156 5.81 -13.54 -4.59
N LYS A 157 6.23 -12.44 -3.97
CA LYS A 157 5.73 -12.03 -2.66
C LYS A 157 4.27 -11.63 -2.72
N ILE A 158 3.87 -10.86 -3.73
CA ILE A 158 2.49 -10.44 -3.95
C ILE A 158 1.59 -11.67 -4.13
N ARG A 159 1.99 -12.62 -5.00
CA ARG A 159 1.25 -13.87 -5.22
C ARG A 159 1.13 -14.70 -3.94
N GLY A 160 2.22 -14.83 -3.18
CA GLY A 160 2.20 -15.55 -1.90
C GLY A 160 1.25 -14.91 -0.88
N SER A 161 1.24 -13.58 -0.78
CA SER A 161 0.30 -12.85 0.08
C SER A 161 -1.14 -12.94 -0.40
N LEU A 162 -1.39 -12.83 -1.71
CA LEU A 162 -2.70 -13.03 -2.34
C LEU A 162 -3.27 -14.38 -1.92
N TRP A 163 -2.54 -15.46 -2.20
CA TRP A 163 -3.00 -16.82 -1.95
C TRP A 163 -3.28 -17.08 -0.47
N LYS A 164 -2.41 -16.58 0.41
CA LYS A 164 -2.59 -16.69 1.86
C LYS A 164 -3.87 -15.99 2.34
N ASN A 165 -4.14 -14.78 1.82
CA ASN A 165 -5.34 -14.05 2.19
C ASN A 165 -6.60 -14.69 1.61
N TYR A 166 -6.57 -15.09 0.32
CA TYR A 166 -7.68 -15.79 -0.32
C TYR A 166 -8.03 -17.10 0.41
N THR A 167 -7.04 -17.95 0.72
CA THR A 167 -7.29 -19.20 1.47
C THR A 167 -7.91 -18.94 2.84
N ASN A 168 -7.47 -17.89 3.53
CA ASN A 168 -8.03 -17.50 4.83
C ASN A 168 -9.46 -16.95 4.69
N GLN A 169 -9.74 -16.19 3.64
CA GLN A 169 -11.07 -15.71 3.30
C GLN A 169 -12.00 -16.87 2.95
N LEU A 170 -11.60 -17.77 2.05
CA LEU A 170 -12.37 -18.94 1.63
C LEU A 170 -12.82 -19.78 2.83
N LYS A 171 -11.94 -19.99 3.81
CA LYS A 171 -12.28 -20.68 5.06
C LYS A 171 -13.36 -19.98 5.88
N LYS A 172 -13.40 -18.64 5.85
CA LYS A 172 -14.36 -17.82 6.62
C LYS A 172 -15.67 -17.63 5.90
N THR A 173 -15.64 -17.41 4.59
CA THR A 173 -16.83 -17.07 3.79
C THR A 173 -17.47 -18.30 3.16
N GLN A 174 -16.75 -19.42 3.05
CA GLN A 174 -17.16 -20.62 2.30
C GLN A 174 -17.59 -20.31 0.87
N HIS A 175 -17.08 -19.21 0.30
CA HIS A 175 -17.42 -18.72 -1.02
C HIS A 175 -16.15 -18.70 -1.89
N PRO A 176 -15.96 -19.71 -2.75
CA PRO A 176 -14.83 -19.74 -3.67
C PRO A 176 -14.99 -18.66 -4.75
N LEU A 177 -13.87 -18.06 -5.13
CA LEU A 177 -13.75 -17.19 -6.29
C LEU A 177 -13.06 -17.99 -7.39
N PRO A 178 -13.79 -18.50 -8.40
CA PRO A 178 -13.24 -19.41 -9.42
C PRO A 178 -12.14 -18.77 -10.28
N GLU A 179 -12.07 -17.44 -10.32
CA GLU A 179 -11.08 -16.67 -11.07
C GLU A 179 -9.72 -16.61 -10.36
N ILE A 180 -9.64 -16.97 -9.07
CA ILE A 180 -8.38 -17.02 -8.33
C ILE A 180 -7.68 -18.36 -8.58
N ASN A 181 -6.52 -18.31 -9.23
CA ASN A 181 -5.77 -19.49 -9.62
C ASN A 181 -4.95 -20.05 -8.44
N ASP A 182 -4.91 -21.38 -8.27
CA ASP A 182 -3.97 -21.99 -7.32
C ASP A 182 -2.54 -21.81 -7.86
N PRO A 183 -1.61 -21.22 -7.07
CA PRO A 183 -0.21 -21.09 -7.48
C PRO A 183 0.47 -22.42 -7.83
N LYS A 184 -0.09 -23.57 -7.42
CA LYS A 184 0.40 -24.91 -7.80
C LYS A 184 0.11 -25.27 -9.25
N ASP A 185 -0.91 -24.66 -9.85
CA ASP A 185 -1.32 -24.93 -11.23
C ASP A 185 -0.50 -24.13 -12.26
N GLY A 186 0.33 -23.19 -11.79
CA GLY A 186 1.25 -22.41 -12.62
C GLY A 186 1.52 -21.00 -12.08
N VAL A 187 2.42 -20.27 -12.75
CA VAL A 187 2.64 -18.84 -12.52
C VAL A 187 1.88 -18.04 -13.58
N PHE A 188 0.74 -17.48 -13.18
CA PHE A 188 -0.11 -16.67 -14.07
C PHE A 188 0.16 -15.19 -13.81
N GLU A 189 1.20 -14.61 -14.40
CA GLU A 189 1.53 -13.18 -14.21
C GLU A 189 0.47 -12.27 -14.84
N GLU A 190 -0.07 -12.70 -15.98
CA GLU A 190 -1.07 -11.96 -16.76
C GLU A 190 -2.40 -11.79 -16.00
N THR A 191 -2.75 -12.73 -15.12
CA THR A 191 -4.00 -12.70 -14.35
C THR A 191 -3.82 -12.10 -12.95
N LEU A 192 -2.58 -11.99 -12.45
CA LEU A 192 -2.32 -11.64 -11.05
C LEU A 192 -2.96 -10.30 -10.65
N VAL A 193 -2.88 -9.30 -11.53
CA VAL A 193 -3.48 -7.97 -11.26
C VAL A 193 -5.00 -8.06 -11.19
N HIS A 194 -5.62 -8.84 -12.08
CA HIS A 194 -7.06 -9.09 -12.04
C HIS A 194 -7.50 -9.79 -10.75
N GLU A 195 -6.79 -10.86 -10.36
CA GLU A 195 -7.03 -11.59 -9.12
C GLU A 195 -6.91 -10.69 -7.87
N LEU A 196 -5.95 -9.76 -7.87
CA LEU A 196 -5.80 -8.77 -6.79
C LEU A 196 -6.99 -7.82 -6.72
N HIS A 197 -7.43 -7.28 -7.86
CA HIS A 197 -8.60 -6.39 -7.90
C HIS A 197 -9.88 -7.11 -7.45
N LEU A 198 -10.09 -8.35 -7.87
CA LEU A 198 -11.23 -9.15 -7.44
C LEU A 198 -11.29 -9.30 -5.92
N LEU A 199 -10.14 -9.53 -5.27
CA LEU A 199 -10.06 -9.61 -3.81
C LEU A 199 -10.23 -8.25 -3.13
N GLU A 200 -9.78 -7.15 -3.73
CA GLU A 200 -10.05 -5.79 -3.22
C GLU A 200 -11.56 -5.50 -3.23
N GLU A 201 -12.24 -5.78 -4.34
CA GLU A 201 -13.69 -5.58 -4.50
C GLU A 201 -14.50 -6.43 -3.52
N GLU A 202 -14.16 -7.72 -3.44
CA GLU A 202 -14.82 -8.65 -2.52
C GLU A 202 -14.56 -8.27 -1.05
N ALA A 203 -13.38 -7.74 -0.74
CA ALA A 203 -13.06 -7.24 0.59
C ALA A 203 -13.93 -6.06 1.00
N ILE A 204 -14.18 -5.12 0.08
CA ILE A 204 -15.11 -4.00 0.27
C ILE A 204 -16.53 -4.54 0.46
N LYS A 205 -17.01 -5.35 -0.49
CA LYS A 205 -18.39 -5.86 -0.53
C LYS A 205 -18.77 -6.70 0.69
N LYS A 206 -17.86 -7.53 1.18
CA LYS A 206 -18.12 -8.45 2.30
C LYS A 206 -17.58 -7.95 3.64
N HIS A 207 -17.00 -6.75 3.69
CA HIS A 207 -16.37 -6.20 4.88
C HIS A 207 -15.36 -7.17 5.52
N ILE A 208 -14.53 -7.80 4.69
CA ILE A 208 -13.50 -8.73 5.16
C ILE A 208 -12.12 -8.10 4.99
N PHE A 209 -11.20 -8.43 5.87
CA PHE A 209 -9.84 -7.89 5.77
C PHE A 209 -8.96 -8.63 4.75
N PHE A 210 -8.61 -7.91 3.69
CA PHE A 210 -7.55 -8.27 2.74
C PHE A 210 -6.23 -7.61 3.14
N GLY A 211 -5.39 -8.35 3.87
CA GLY A 211 -4.15 -7.83 4.44
C GLY A 211 -3.05 -7.51 3.44
N THR A 212 -3.18 -7.96 2.19
CA THR A 212 -2.28 -7.59 1.09
C THR A 212 -2.51 -6.14 0.66
N SER A 213 -3.74 -5.62 0.77
CA SER A 213 -4.12 -4.24 0.44
C SER A 213 -4.98 -3.64 1.56
N PRO A 214 -4.40 -3.36 2.75
CA PRO A 214 -5.16 -3.08 3.98
C PRO A 214 -5.91 -1.74 3.99
N VAL A 215 -5.55 -0.82 3.09
CA VAL A 215 -6.18 0.49 2.90
C VAL A 215 -6.65 0.58 1.46
N LEU A 216 -7.96 0.67 1.26
CA LEU A 216 -8.61 0.63 -0.05
C LEU A 216 -9.23 1.98 -0.37
N TYR A 217 -9.15 2.38 -1.62
CA TYR A 217 -9.84 3.56 -2.12
C TYR A 217 -11.25 3.18 -2.55
N GLU A 218 -12.23 3.99 -2.15
CA GLU A 218 -13.59 3.92 -2.67
C GLU A 218 -14.06 5.34 -2.99
N LYS A 219 -14.46 5.57 -4.24
CA LYS A 219 -15.01 6.86 -4.65
C LYS A 219 -16.31 7.12 -3.88
N LYS A 220 -16.41 8.24 -3.17
CA LYS A 220 -17.68 8.67 -2.55
C LYS A 220 -18.78 8.72 -3.62
N SER A 221 -19.83 7.95 -3.41
CA SER A 221 -21.10 8.15 -4.12
C SER A 221 -21.56 9.58 -3.80
N SER A 222 -21.69 10.40 -4.84
CA SER A 222 -22.20 11.78 -4.73
C SER A 222 -23.70 11.77 -4.46
#